data_AF-A0A370VZV6-F1
#
_entry.id   AF-A0A370VZV6-F1
#
_cell.length_a   1.000
_cell.length_b   1.000
_cell.length_c   1.000
_cell.angle_alpha   90.00
_cell.angle_beta   90.00
_cell.angle_gamma   90.00
#
_symmetry.space_group_name_H-M   'P 1'
#
loop_
_entity.id
_entity.type
_entity.pdbx_description
1 polymer ?
#
loop_
_entity_poly.entity_id
_entity_poly.type
_entity_poly.pdbx_seq_one_letter_code
_entity_poly.pdbx_strand_id
1 'polypeptide(L)'
;MTAAPGHLTPATLVEWALRDDDPGEDGDIARHLADCPGCREQLRRLRRVVTLARAIEAPDLPGPPSRHVWERIERDLRGTGEPDAD
;
A
#
# COMPACT_ATOMS: atom_id res chain seq x y z
N MET A 1 23.36 0.41 -16.79
CA MET A 1 22.90 0.27 -15.40
C MET A 1 22.40 -1.16 -15.23
N THR A 2 23.25 -2.04 -14.71
CA THR A 2 22.93 -3.47 -14.56
C THR A 2 22.78 -3.76 -13.08
N ALA A 3 21.56 -3.93 -12.59
CA ALA A 3 21.29 -4.63 -11.34
C ALA A 3 20.68 -5.99 -11.73
N ALA A 4 20.99 -7.10 -11.07
CA ALA A 4 21.06 -7.26 -9.63
C ALA A 4 21.92 -8.48 -9.20
N PRO A 5 22.01 -8.73 -7.88
CA PRO A 5 21.18 -9.81 -7.34
C PRO A 5 20.48 -9.39 -6.04
N GLY A 6 19.19 -9.13 -6.16
CA GLY A 6 18.30 -8.81 -5.05
C GLY A 6 16.86 -8.75 -5.54
N HIS A 7 15.91 -9.07 -4.66
CA HIS A 7 14.49 -8.91 -4.95
C HIS A 7 14.15 -7.43 -5.14
N LEU A 8 13.09 -7.14 -5.90
CA LEU A 8 12.50 -5.81 -5.93
C LEU A 8 12.15 -5.34 -4.52
N THR A 9 12.25 -4.03 -4.30
CA THR A 9 11.88 -3.46 -3.01
C THR A 9 10.37 -3.67 -2.74
N PRO A 10 9.94 -3.76 -1.47
CA PRO A 10 8.53 -3.86 -1.13
C PRO A 10 7.70 -2.70 -1.70
N ALA A 11 8.23 -1.47 -1.69
CA ALA A 11 7.56 -0.29 -2.24
C ALA A 11 7.30 -0.45 -3.75
N THR A 12 8.30 -0.87 -4.52
CA THR A 12 8.16 -1.14 -5.96
C THR A 12 7.10 -2.20 -6.23
N LEU A 13 7.04 -3.27 -5.44
CA LEU A 13 6.03 -4.32 -5.59
C LEU A 13 4.61 -3.83 -5.28
N VAL A 14 4.45 -2.93 -4.30
CA VAL A 14 3.15 -2.30 -3.99
C VAL A 14 2.70 -1.38 -5.12
N GLU A 15 3.59 -0.52 -5.62
CA GLU A 15 3.30 0.34 -6.78
C GLU A 15 2.82 -0.49 -7.98
N TRP A 16 3.47 -1.62 -8.26
CA TRP A 16 3.08 -2.55 -9.33
C TRP A 16 1.79 -3.32 -9.05
N ALA A 17 1.44 -3.53 -7.79
CA ALA A 17 0.17 -4.16 -7.41
C ALA A 17 -1.03 -3.20 -7.57
N LEU A 18 -0.80 -1.89 -7.45
CA LEU A 18 -1.84 -0.86 -7.54
C LEU A 18 -2.15 -0.40 -8.98
N ARG A 19 -1.26 -0.70 -9.94
CA ARG A 19 -1.49 -0.41 -11.36
C ARG A 19 -2.70 -1.18 -11.89
N ASP A 20 -3.57 -0.48 -12.61
CA ASP A 20 -4.71 -1.06 -13.33
C ASP A 20 -4.29 -1.77 -14.62
N ASP A 21 -3.28 -1.24 -15.30
CA ASP A 21 -2.83 -1.75 -16.60
C ASP A 21 -1.81 -2.87 -16.47
N ASP A 22 -1.83 -3.78 -17.46
CA ASP A 22 -0.74 -4.74 -17.64
C ASP A 22 0.53 -3.92 -17.94
N PRO A 23 1.56 -4.02 -17.09
CA PRO A 23 2.80 -3.32 -17.31
C PRO A 23 3.40 -3.94 -18.57
N GLY A 24 3.21 -3.29 -19.72
CA GLY A 24 3.70 -3.78 -21.00
C GLY A 24 5.11 -4.37 -20.88
N GLU A 25 5.37 -5.43 -21.64
CA GLU A 25 6.52 -6.34 -21.46
C GLU A 25 7.92 -5.67 -21.55
N ASP A 26 7.98 -4.36 -21.83
CA ASP A 26 9.18 -3.63 -22.24
C ASP A 26 9.98 -2.97 -21.10
N GLY A 27 9.69 -3.25 -19.83
CA GLY A 27 10.42 -2.68 -18.68
C GLY A 27 11.42 -3.64 -18.01
N ASP A 28 12.55 -3.14 -17.50
CA ASP A 28 13.51 -3.92 -16.70
C ASP A 28 12.86 -4.62 -15.50
N ILE A 29 11.83 -4.00 -14.91
CA ILE A 29 11.04 -4.59 -13.81
C ILE A 29 10.12 -5.71 -14.33
N ALA A 30 9.51 -5.56 -15.51
CA ALA A 30 8.70 -6.62 -16.12
C ALA A 30 9.57 -7.84 -16.42
N ARG A 31 10.78 -7.62 -16.97
CA ARG A 31 11.78 -8.68 -17.20
C ARG A 31 12.18 -9.35 -15.89
N HIS A 32 12.48 -8.59 -14.85
CA HIS A 32 12.77 -9.15 -13.53
C HIS A 32 11.60 -9.97 -12.98
N LEU A 33 10.37 -9.50 -13.13
CA LEU A 33 9.19 -10.25 -12.71
C LEU A 33 9.00 -11.52 -13.55
N ALA A 34 9.31 -11.53 -14.84
CA ALA A 34 9.31 -12.76 -15.64
C ALA A 34 10.30 -13.79 -15.07
N ASP A 35 11.50 -13.33 -14.70
CA ASP A 35 12.62 -14.20 -14.30
C ASP A 35 12.61 -14.59 -12.81
N CYS A 36 12.03 -13.76 -11.91
CA CYS A 36 12.11 -13.96 -10.46
C CYS A 36 10.81 -14.53 -9.87
N PRO A 37 10.76 -15.82 -9.48
CA PRO A 37 9.55 -16.42 -8.89
C PRO A 37 9.16 -15.81 -7.53
N GLY A 38 10.14 -15.39 -6.71
CA GLY A 38 9.87 -14.77 -5.41
C GLY A 38 9.12 -13.44 -5.53
N CYS A 39 9.59 -12.55 -6.41
CA CYS A 39 8.92 -11.29 -6.67
C CYS A 39 7.54 -11.47 -7.32
N ARG A 40 7.37 -12.48 -8.20
CA ARG A 40 6.04 -12.82 -8.74
C ARG A 40 5.06 -13.26 -7.67
N GLU A 41 5.49 -14.13 -6.77
CA GLU A 41 4.62 -14.63 -5.70
C GLU A 41 4.23 -13.50 -4.76
N GLN A 42 5.16 -12.63 -4.39
CA GLN A 42 4.87 -11.46 -3.56
C GLN A 42 3.91 -10.49 -4.27
N LEU A 43 4.14 -10.20 -5.56
CA LEU A 43 3.25 -9.37 -6.35
C LEU A 43 1.84 -9.96 -6.45
N ARG A 44 1.71 -11.29 -6.64
CA ARG A 44 0.40 -11.99 -6.64
C ARG A 44 -0.34 -11.82 -5.32
N ARG A 45 0.36 -11.92 -4.18
CA ARG A 45 -0.24 -11.70 -2.86
C ARG A 45 -0.76 -10.27 -2.69
N LEU A 46 0.06 -9.28 -3.08
CA LEU A 46 -0.34 -7.88 -3.02
C LEU A 46 -1.54 -7.59 -3.93
N ARG A 47 -1.54 -8.13 -5.16
CA ARG A 47 -2.68 -7.99 -6.09
C ARG A 47 -3.97 -8.56 -5.52
N ARG A 48 -3.93 -9.71 -4.82
CA ARG A 48 -5.12 -10.24 -4.14
C ARG A 48 -5.68 -9.26 -3.11
N VAL A 49 -4.82 -8.63 -2.30
CA VAL A 49 -5.26 -7.62 -1.33
C VAL A 49 -5.90 -6.43 -2.03
N VAL A 50 -5.28 -5.93 -3.10
CA VAL A 50 -5.81 -4.80 -3.89
C VAL A 50 -7.16 -5.17 -4.52
N THR A 51 -7.29 -6.35 -5.12
CA THR A 51 -8.56 -6.85 -5.68
C THR A 51 -9.66 -6.91 -4.62
N LEU A 52 -9.36 -7.48 -3.46
CA LEU A 52 -10.32 -7.55 -2.36
C LEU A 52 -10.72 -6.15 -1.88
N ALA A 53 -9.76 -5.25 -1.68
CA ALA A 53 -10.01 -3.89 -1.23
C ALA A 53 -10.87 -3.10 -2.24
N ARG A 54 -10.64 -3.28 -3.54
CA ARG A 54 -11.42 -2.63 -4.61
C ARG A 54 -12.83 -3.23 -4.78
N ALA A 55 -13.03 -4.47 -4.39
CA ALA A 55 -14.33 -5.14 -4.44
C ALA A 55 -15.24 -4.76 -3.27
N ILE A 56 -14.72 -4.10 -2.23
CA ILE A 56 -15.52 -3.59 -1.11
C ILE A 56 -16.42 -2.47 -1.64
N GLU A 57 -17.73 -2.68 -1.59
CA GLU A 57 -18.69 -1.66 -1.99
C GLU A 57 -18.86 -0.62 -0.87
N ALA A 58 -19.28 0.61 -1.22
CA ALA A 58 -19.55 1.67 -0.24
C ALA A 58 -20.42 1.26 0.97
N PRO A 59 -21.47 0.41 0.85
CA PRO A 59 -22.23 -0.08 2.01
C PRO A 59 -21.46 -1.03 2.94
N ASP A 60 -20.36 -1.64 2.48
CA ASP A 60 -19.52 -2.53 3.30
C ASP A 60 -18.45 -1.76 4.09
N LEU A 61 -18.26 -0.47 3.79
CA LEU A 61 -17.35 0.38 4.56
C LEU A 61 -17.98 0.74 5.90
N PRO A 62 -17.20 0.71 7.01
CA PRO A 62 -17.68 1.26 8.26
C PRO A 62 -18.06 2.72 8.04
N GLY A 63 -19.26 3.09 8.48
CA GLY A 63 -19.69 4.47 8.49
C GLY A 63 -18.66 5.35 9.21
N PRO A 64 -18.59 6.66 8.89
CA PRO A 64 -17.66 7.55 9.55
C PRO A 64 -17.84 7.48 11.07
N PRO A 65 -16.73 7.55 11.85
CA PRO A 65 -16.82 7.58 13.29
C PRO A 65 -17.75 8.71 13.74
N SER A 66 -18.54 8.43 14.76
CA SER A 66 -19.42 9.42 15.36
C SER A 66 -18.66 10.66 15.87
N ARG A 67 -19.34 11.81 15.92
CA ARG A 67 -18.74 13.10 16.32
C ARG A 67 -18.01 13.05 17.67
N HIS A 68 -18.54 12.31 18.63
CA HIS A 68 -17.96 12.19 19.97
C HIS A 68 -16.63 11.42 19.99
N VAL A 69 -16.39 10.52 19.03
CA VAL A 69 -15.07 9.88 18.85
C VAL A 69 -14.04 10.93 18.40
N TRP A 70 -14.41 11.80 17.45
CA TRP A 70 -13.54 12.88 17.00
C TRP A 70 -13.25 13.91 18.08
N GLU A 71 -14.25 14.33 18.84
CA GLU A 71 -14.08 15.26 19.96
C GLU A 71 -13.13 14.70 21.04
N ARG A 72 -13.13 13.38 21.25
CA ARG A 72 -12.18 12.72 22.16
C ARG A 72 -10.76 12.77 21.58
N ILE A 73 -10.58 12.37 20.32
CA ILE A 73 -9.27 12.39 19.66
C ILE A 73 -8.66 13.81 19.69
N GLU A 74 -9.45 14.84 19.37
CA GLU A 74 -9.01 16.24 19.43
C GLU A 74 -8.57 16.66 20.83
N ARG A 75 -9.31 16.24 21.86
CA ARG A 75 -8.97 16.54 23.26
C ARG A 75 -7.68 15.85 23.67
N ASP A 76 -7.53 14.58 23.32
CA ASP A 76 -6.34 13.79 23.67
C ASP A 76 -5.11 14.40 22.99
N LEU A 77 -5.20 14.75 21.70
CA LEU A 77 -4.11 15.40 20.96
C LEU A 77 -3.71 16.76 21.58
N ARG A 78 -4.68 17.57 22.01
CA ARG A 78 -4.43 18.84 22.72
C ARG A 78 -3.80 18.60 24.10
N GLY A 79 -4.14 17.49 24.76
CA GLY A 79 -3.61 17.11 26.07
C GLY A 79 -2.20 16.53 26.03
N THR A 80 -1.80 15.90 24.92
CA THR A 80 -0.41 15.45 24.65
C THR A 80 0.51 16.55 24.14
N GLY A 81 0.01 17.79 24.00
CA GLY A 81 0.84 18.96 23.77
C GLY A 81 1.66 19.28 25.02
N GLU A 82 2.76 18.56 25.23
CA GLU A 82 3.84 19.00 26.08
C GLU A 82 4.27 20.39 25.58
N PRO A 83 4.27 21.44 26.43
CA PRO A 83 4.76 22.75 25.99
C PRO A 83 6.24 22.58 25.64
N ASP A 84 6.62 22.93 24.41
CA ASP A 84 8.02 23.18 24.05
C ASP A 84 8.58 24.16 25.09
N ALA A 85 9.38 23.63 26.01
CA ALA A 85 10.12 24.41 26.99
C ALA A 85 11.35 24.97 26.29
N ASP A 86 11.27 26.26 25.97
CA ASP A 86 12.31 27.30 25.86
C ASP A 86 13.69 26.90 25.29
#